data_AF-A0A101TD98-F1
#
_entry.id   AF-A0A101TD98-F1
#
_cell.length_a   1.000
_cell.length_b   1.000
_cell.length_c   1.000
_cell.angle_alpha   90.00
_cell.angle_beta   90.00
_cell.angle_gamma   90.00
#
_symmetry.space_group_name_H-M   'P 1'
#
loop_
_entity.id
_entity.type
_entity.pdbx_description
1 polymer ?
#
loop_
_entity_poly.entity_id
_entity_poly.type
_entity_poly.pdbx_seq_one_letter_code
_entity_poly.pdbx_strand_id
1 'polypeptide(L)'
;MPRLRRMHRGPVGAAKRLVIDRAVRAARAGEPLDEHLSALGLLRPPPPPGAGDARSTTLPPAVAGAGPRTVPGAYVCPRGVCARREPRRVDEEVPVCEVFDLALRFDAES
;
A
#
# COMPACT_ATOMS: atom_id res chain seq x y z
N MET A 1 -14.85 4.40 1.15
CA MET A 1 -13.73 5.22 1.70
C MET A 1 -13.65 6.63 1.08
N PRO A 2 -14.58 7.59 1.36
CA PRO A 2 -14.63 8.89 0.67
C PRO A 2 -13.81 10.02 1.34
N ARG A 3 -13.57 9.93 2.66
CA ARG A 3 -12.95 11.01 3.46
C ARG A 3 -11.47 11.25 3.15
N LEU A 4 -10.72 10.19 2.85
CA LEU A 4 -9.30 10.28 2.47
C LEU A 4 -9.09 11.00 1.13
N ARG A 5 -10.03 10.84 0.18
CA ARG A 5 -9.96 11.50 -1.13
C ARG A 5 -10.14 13.02 -1.05
N ARG A 6 -10.82 13.52 -0.01
CA ARG A 6 -11.08 14.96 0.18
C ARG A 6 -9.85 15.71 0.68
N MET A 7 -9.06 15.10 1.57
CA MET A 7 -7.84 15.71 2.13
C MET A 7 -6.73 15.87 1.08
N HIS A 8 -6.66 14.99 0.09
CA HIS A 8 -5.69 15.10 -1.01
C HIS A 8 -6.09 16.06 -2.14
N ARG A 9 -7.31 16.63 -2.12
CA ARG A 9 -7.82 17.53 -3.17
C ARG A 9 -7.71 19.02 -2.81
N GLY A 10 -7.18 19.37 -1.65
CA GLY A 10 -6.89 20.77 -1.30
C GLY A 10 -5.64 21.30 -2.03
N PRO A 11 -5.46 22.62 -2.14
CA PRO A 11 -4.31 23.24 -2.80
C PRO A 11 -2.97 22.80 -2.18
N VAL A 12 -2.97 22.54 -0.88
CA VAL A 12 -1.83 21.98 -0.13
C VAL A 12 -1.44 20.57 -0.61
N GLY A 13 -2.41 19.78 -1.08
CA GLY A 13 -2.20 18.44 -1.62
C GLY A 13 -1.57 18.45 -3.02
N ALA A 14 -1.89 19.46 -3.85
CA ALA A 14 -1.33 19.59 -5.19
C ALA A 14 0.17 19.96 -5.15
N ALA A 15 0.55 20.91 -4.30
CA ALA A 15 1.96 21.30 -4.11
C ALA A 15 2.81 20.14 -3.57
N LYS A 16 2.31 19.39 -2.57
CA LYS A 16 3.01 18.20 -2.04
C LYS A 16 3.15 17.09 -3.08
N ARG A 17 2.15 16.87 -3.93
CA ARG A 17 2.23 15.89 -5.03
C ARG A 17 3.35 16.20 -6.01
N LEU A 18 3.53 17.47 -6.39
CA LEU A 18 4.62 17.87 -7.28
C LEU A 18 6.00 17.58 -6.67
N VAL A 19 6.17 17.82 -5.36
CA VAL A 19 7.42 17.50 -4.65
C VAL A 19 7.66 15.99 -4.61
N ILE A 20 6.61 15.19 -4.37
CA ILE A 20 6.70 13.72 -4.40
C ILE A 20 7.09 13.21 -5.80
N ASP A 21 6.44 13.71 -6.85
CA ASP A 21 6.74 13.28 -8.23
C ASP A 21 8.18 13.60 -8.63
N ARG A 22 8.69 14.76 -8.18
CA ARG A 22 10.09 15.14 -8.39
C ARG A 22 11.06 14.22 -7.63
N ALA A 23 10.73 13.90 -6.37
CA ALA A 23 11.50 12.97 -5.55
C ALA A 23 11.57 11.57 -6.20
N VAL A 24 10.46 11.07 -6.75
CA VAL A 24 10.40 9.76 -7.42
C VAL A 24 11.28 9.74 -8.68
N ARG A 25 11.32 10.83 -9.45
CA ARG A 25 12.21 10.92 -10.62
C ARG A 25 13.68 10.96 -10.22
N ALA A 26 14.03 11.77 -9.23
CA ALA A 26 15.40 11.83 -8.70
C ALA A 26 15.86 10.44 -8.22
N ALA A 27 15.01 9.73 -7.48
CA ALA A 27 15.31 8.36 -7.03
C ALA A 27 15.60 7.39 -8.19
N ARG A 28 14.80 7.47 -9.27
CA ARG A 28 15.00 6.63 -10.46
C ARG A 28 16.26 6.99 -11.24
N ALA A 29 16.69 8.25 -11.19
CA ALA A 29 17.92 8.72 -11.81
C ALA A 29 19.17 8.47 -10.94
N GLY A 30 19.00 7.95 -9.71
CA GLY A 30 20.09 7.81 -8.75
C GLY A 30 20.57 9.14 -8.15
N GLU A 31 19.76 10.20 -8.25
CA GLU A 31 20.06 11.51 -7.68
C GLU A 31 19.76 11.55 -6.17
N PRO A 32 20.48 12.40 -5.41
CA PRO A 32 20.27 12.54 -3.97
C PRO A 32 18.87 13.06 -3.63
N LEU A 33 18.28 12.50 -2.56
CA LEU A 33 16.89 12.74 -2.18
C LEU A 33 16.72 13.69 -1.00
N ASP A 34 17.81 14.11 -0.35
CA ASP A 34 17.77 14.87 0.90
C ASP A 34 17.00 16.19 0.79
N GLU A 35 17.18 16.92 -0.31
CA GLU A 35 16.43 18.17 -0.56
C GLU A 35 14.92 17.91 -0.73
N HIS A 36 14.56 16.81 -1.39
CA HIS A 36 13.17 16.44 -1.63
C HIS A 36 12.49 15.97 -0.34
N LEU A 37 13.20 15.19 0.49
CA LEU A 37 12.72 14.76 1.79
C LEU A 37 12.63 15.92 2.79
N SER A 38 13.52 16.90 2.70
CA SER A 38 13.47 18.14 3.47
C SER A 38 12.25 18.98 3.11
N ALA A 39 11.98 19.15 1.81
CA ALA A 39 10.79 19.87 1.32
C ALA A 39 9.47 19.20 1.74
N LEU A 40 9.49 17.90 2.02
CA LEU A 40 8.34 17.16 2.56
C LEU A 40 8.26 17.18 4.09
N GLY A 41 9.27 17.73 4.78
CA GLY A 41 9.37 17.73 6.24
C GLY A 41 9.61 16.34 6.85
N LEU A 42 10.23 15.43 6.08
CA LEU A 42 10.47 14.04 6.47
C LEU A 42 11.86 13.81 7.07
N LEU A 43 12.79 14.76 6.87
CA LEU A 43 14.08 14.75 7.55
C LEU A 43 13.93 15.37 8.93
N ARG A 44 13.95 14.52 9.96
CA ARG A 44 13.97 14.95 11.35
C ARG A 44 15.41 15.31 11.73
N PRO A 45 15.68 16.48 12.34
CA PRO A 45 17.01 16.77 12.86
C PRO A 45 17.39 15.73 13.94
N PRO A 46 18.68 15.39 14.07
CA PRO A 46 19.13 14.54 15.15
C PRO A 46 18.75 15.18 16.50
N PRO A 47 18.22 14.40 17.46
CA PRO A 47 17.90 14.93 18.76
C PRO A 47 19.17 15.44 19.47
N PRO A 48 19.09 16.52 20.26
CA PRO A 48 20.24 17.02 21.00
C PRO A 48 20.73 15.97 22.01
N PRO A 49 22.05 15.87 22.26
CA PRO A 49 22.59 14.94 23.24
C PRO A 49 22.13 15.37 24.64
N GLY A 50 21.29 14.54 25.28
CA GLY A 50 20.83 14.77 26.66
C GLY A 50 19.32 14.90 26.85
N ALA A 51 18.51 14.86 25.79
CA ALA A 51 17.07 14.71 25.94
C ALA A 51 16.76 13.26 26.34
N GLY A 52 16.69 13.02 27.65
CA GLY A 52 16.26 11.74 28.22
C GLY A 52 14.97 11.27 27.56
N ASP A 53 15.01 10.04 27.08
CA ASP A 53 13.89 9.32 26.48
C ASP A 53 12.74 9.20 27.49
N ALA A 54 11.85 10.19 27.52
CA ALA A 54 10.46 9.95 27.88
C ALA A 54 9.78 9.19 26.73
N ARG A 55 10.30 8.00 26.39
CA ARG A 55 9.61 7.06 25.52
C ARG A 55 8.41 6.60 26.31
N SER A 56 7.24 7.09 25.92
CA SER A 56 5.98 6.43 26.23
C SER A 56 6.14 4.94 25.94
N THR A 57 6.27 4.14 26.99
CA THR A 57 6.34 2.67 26.95
C THR A 57 4.96 2.05 26.75
N THR A 58 4.00 2.82 26.24
CA THR A 58 2.73 2.27 25.80
C THR A 58 2.98 1.58 24.46
N LEU A 59 3.37 0.30 24.52
CA LEU A 59 3.31 -0.60 23.39
C LEU A 59 1.89 -0.49 22.79
N PRO A 60 1.75 -0.38 21.45
CA PRO A 60 0.43 -0.49 20.84
C PRO A 60 -0.21 -1.80 21.30
N PRO A 61 -1.53 -1.82 21.58
CA PRO A 61 -2.19 -3.04 22.01
C PRO A 61 -1.87 -4.15 21.02
N ALA A 62 -1.47 -5.32 21.53
CA ALA A 62 -1.19 -6.47 20.71
C ALA A 62 -2.40 -6.71 19.80
N VAL A 63 -2.16 -6.72 18.48
CA VAL A 63 -3.20 -7.06 17.51
C VAL A 63 -3.57 -8.50 17.80
N ALA A 64 -4.66 -8.70 18.56
CA ALA A 64 -5.23 -10.02 18.82
C ALA A 64 -5.36 -10.70 17.46
N GLY A 65 -4.63 -11.81 17.31
CA GLY A 65 -4.27 -12.45 16.05
C GLY A 65 -5.06 -11.96 14.85
N ALA A 66 -4.45 -11.13 14.02
CA ALA A 66 -4.81 -11.07 12.62
C ALA A 66 -4.38 -12.40 11.99
N GLY A 67 -4.99 -13.51 12.43
CA GLY A 67 -5.07 -14.70 11.60
C GLY A 67 -5.58 -14.26 10.23
N PRO A 68 -5.11 -14.88 9.14
CA PRO A 68 -5.46 -14.45 7.80
C PRO A 68 -6.99 -14.35 7.75
N ARG A 69 -7.52 -13.13 7.61
CA ARG A 69 -8.94 -12.91 7.35
C ARG A 69 -9.15 -13.41 5.92
N THR A 70 -9.31 -14.71 5.78
CA THR A 70 -9.56 -15.38 4.52
C THR A 70 -10.95 -14.95 4.07
N VAL A 71 -11.00 -14.01 3.15
CA VAL A 71 -12.26 -13.65 2.49
C VAL A 71 -12.68 -14.88 1.66
N PRO A 72 -13.86 -15.47 1.92
CA PRO A 72 -14.37 -16.56 1.10
C PRO A 72 -14.63 -16.04 -0.32
N GLY A 73 -14.28 -16.83 -1.32
CA GLY A 73 -14.41 -16.44 -2.71
C GLY A 73 -13.78 -17.44 -3.66
N ALA A 74 -13.92 -17.16 -4.95
CA ALA A 74 -13.43 -18.00 -6.02
C ALA A 74 -12.66 -17.18 -7.07
N TYR A 75 -11.72 -17.83 -7.74
CA TYR A 75 -11.06 -17.32 -8.93
C TYR A 75 -11.92 -17.59 -10.15
N VAL A 76 -12.22 -16.56 -10.94
CA VAL A 76 -13.05 -16.59 -12.13
C VAL A 76 -12.32 -16.05 -13.35
N CYS A 77 -12.82 -16.37 -14.55
CA CYS A 77 -12.27 -15.87 -15.80
C CYS A 77 -12.11 -14.34 -15.79
N PRO A 78 -10.93 -13.78 -16.13
CA PRO A 78 -10.73 -12.33 -16.17
C PRO A 78 -11.57 -11.65 -17.25
N ARG A 79 -12.01 -12.40 -18.27
CA ARG A 79 -12.84 -11.89 -19.38
C ARG A 79 -14.31 -12.34 -19.30
N GLY A 80 -14.67 -13.19 -18.34
CA GLY A 80 -16.02 -13.77 -18.23
C GLY A 80 -16.44 -14.67 -19.40
N VAL A 81 -15.50 -15.05 -20.28
CA VAL A 81 -15.78 -15.85 -21.49
C VAL A 81 -15.75 -17.35 -21.20
N CYS A 82 -14.85 -17.81 -20.31
CA CYS A 82 -14.87 -19.20 -19.87
C CYS A 82 -15.59 -19.33 -18.53
N ALA A 83 -16.32 -20.43 -18.34
CA ALA A 83 -17.07 -20.74 -17.12
C ALA A 83 -16.18 -21.28 -15.98
N ARG A 84 -14.85 -21.10 -16.07
CA ARG A 84 -13.89 -21.62 -15.08
C ARG A 84 -14.05 -20.87 -13.77
N ARG A 85 -14.31 -21.62 -12.70
CA ARG A 85 -14.43 -21.13 -11.32
C ARG A 85 -13.66 -22.07 -10.40
N GLU A 86 -12.66 -21.54 -9.71
CA GLU A 86 -11.83 -22.31 -8.79
C GLU A 86 -11.90 -21.75 -7.38
N PRO A 87 -12.08 -22.58 -6.34
CA PRO A 87 -12.10 -22.11 -4.97
C PRO A 87 -10.73 -21.58 -4.56
N ARG A 88 -10.69 -20.48 -3.80
CA ARG A 88 -9.45 -20.00 -3.20
C ARG A 88 -9.02 -20.95 -2.09
N ARG A 89 -7.79 -21.47 -2.17
CA ARG A 89 -7.11 -22.12 -1.04
C ARG A 89 -6.07 -21.19 -0.43
N VAL A 90 -5.77 -21.44 0.84
CA VAL A 90 -4.77 -20.67 1.58
C VAL A 90 -3.38 -21.09 1.09
N ASP A 91 -2.52 -20.11 0.86
CA ASP A 91 -1.13 -20.29 0.40
C ASP A 91 -0.93 -20.93 -0.99
N GLU A 92 -1.99 -21.08 -1.80
CA GLU A 92 -1.86 -21.46 -3.20
C GLU A 92 -1.62 -20.24 -4.11
N GLU A 93 -0.81 -20.45 -5.15
CA GLU A 93 -0.59 -19.47 -6.22
C GLU A 93 -1.89 -19.16 -6.97
N VAL A 94 -1.96 -17.98 -7.57
CA VAL A 94 -3.15 -17.57 -8.32
C VAL A 94 -3.26 -18.39 -9.61
N PRO A 95 -4.35 -19.16 -9.81
CA PRO A 95 -4.52 -19.98 -11.00
C PRO A 95 -4.63 -19.12 -12.28
N VAL A 96 -4.20 -19.70 -13.40
CA VAL A 96 -4.17 -19.06 -14.72
C VAL A 96 -5.32 -19.58 -15.60
N CYS A 97 -5.93 -18.68 -16.35
CA CYS A 97 -6.88 -19.01 -17.40
C CYS A 97 -6.14 -19.46 -18.66
N GLU A 98 -6.15 -20.76 -18.96
CA GLU A 98 -5.49 -21.32 -20.16
C GLU A 98 -5.99 -20.75 -21.49
N VAL A 99 -7.24 -20.25 -21.55
CA VAL A 99 -7.81 -19.66 -22.78
C VAL A 99 -7.16 -18.32 -23.13
N PHE A 100 -6.82 -17.53 -22.10
CA PHE A 100 -6.30 -16.17 -22.27
C PHE A 100 -4.85 -16.02 -21.81
N ASP A 101 -4.27 -17.07 -21.24
CA ASP A 101 -2.96 -17.07 -20.58
C ASP A 101 -2.81 -15.91 -19.57
N LEU A 102 -3.87 -15.69 -18.78
CA LEU A 102 -3.97 -14.60 -17.80
C LEU A 102 -4.41 -15.14 -16.44
N ALA A 103 -3.87 -14.57 -15.36
CA ALA A 103 -4.32 -14.88 -14.00
C ALA A 103 -5.84 -14.70 -13.84
N LEU A 104 -6.47 -15.66 -13.15
CA LEU A 104 -7.88 -15.58 -12.82
C LEU A 104 -8.16 -14.42 -11.86
N ARG A 105 -9.32 -13.78 -12.04
CA ARG A 105 -9.80 -12.68 -11.19
C ARG A 105 -10.41 -13.24 -9.92
N PHE A 106 -10.06 -12.70 -8.75
CA PHE A 106 -10.76 -13.06 -7.51
C PHE A 106 -12.16 -12.43 -7.45
N ASP A 107 -13.14 -13.25 -7.07
CA ASP A 107 -14.53 -12.87 -6.85
C ASP A 107 -14.91 -13.26 -5.43
N ALA A 108 -15.06 -12.25 -4.56
CA ALA A 108 -15.44 -12.44 -3.17
C ALA A 108 -16.94 -12.75 -3.09
N GLU A 109 -17.31 -13.77 -2.33
CA GLU A 109 -18.72 -14.00 -1.99
C GLU A 109 -19.15 -12.89 -1.02
N SER A 110 -20.16 -12.11 -1.41
CA SER A 110 -20.66 -10.95 -0.64
C SER A 110 -21.66 -11.36 0.43
#